data_AF-A0AA97AX99-F1
#
_entry.id   AF-A0AA97AX99-F1
#
_cell.length_a   1.000
_cell.length_b   1.000
_cell.length_c   1.000
_cell.angle_alpha   90.00
_cell.angle_beta   90.00
_cell.angle_gamma   90.00
#
_symmetry.space_group_name_H-M   'P 1'
#
loop_
_entity.id
_entity.type
_entity.pdbx_description
1 polymer ?
#
loop_
_entity_poly.entity_id
_entity_poly.type
_entity_poly.pdbx_seq_one_letter_code
_entity_poly.pdbx_strand_id
1 'polypeptide(L)'
;MNMDSGFRSKLREIFRKSEVVFAAPESLGNPDLVPFCEQILELYKLKDTVKEDFEEAFIEDFDIFKECTWELAQVCMYHLRLKRYNAHLEKRLREAQSIPDFRAIPVIEHILDAYQDPWKDKELFYDQLS
;
A
#
# COMPACT_ATOMS: atom_id res chain seq x y z
N MET A 1 -24.23 -6.32 14.08
CA MET A 1 -23.11 -7.09 14.67
C MET A 1 -21.93 -6.85 13.74
N ASN A 2 -21.01 -5.96 14.14
CA ASN A 2 -19.95 -5.41 13.29
C ASN A 2 -18.86 -6.47 13.02
N MET A 3 -18.98 -7.21 11.92
CA MET A 3 -17.91 -8.10 11.46
C MET A 3 -16.81 -7.36 10.68
N ASP A 4 -17.06 -6.12 10.25
CA ASP A 4 -16.11 -5.32 9.43
C ASP A 4 -15.01 -4.63 10.25
N SER A 5 -15.20 -4.43 11.56
CA SER A 5 -14.23 -3.70 12.39
C SER A 5 -12.95 -4.49 12.66
N GLY A 6 -13.02 -5.81 12.73
CA GLY A 6 -11.85 -6.66 13.03
C GLY A 6 -10.83 -6.70 11.90
N PHE A 7 -11.30 -6.77 10.66
CA PHE A 7 -10.44 -6.80 9.48
C PHE A 7 -9.70 -5.45 9.30
N ARG A 8 -10.44 -4.32 9.29
CA ARG A 8 -9.84 -2.99 9.15
C ARG A 8 -8.87 -2.66 10.29
N SER A 9 -9.18 -3.13 11.50
CA SER A 9 -8.26 -2.99 12.65
C SER A 9 -6.97 -3.76 12.43
N LYS A 10 -7.03 -4.99 11.90
CA LYS A 10 -5.86 -5.81 11.62
C LYS A 10 -5.00 -5.24 10.49
N LEU A 11 -5.62 -4.74 9.42
CA LEU A 11 -4.89 -4.09 8.33
C LEU A 11 -4.14 -2.84 8.82
N ARG A 12 -4.79 -1.98 9.62
CA ARG A 12 -4.12 -0.83 10.24
C ARG A 12 -3.01 -1.22 11.21
N GLU A 13 -3.20 -2.29 11.97
CA GLU A 13 -2.14 -2.81 12.82
C GLU A 13 -0.92 -3.24 11.99
N ILE A 14 -1.15 -3.87 10.83
CA ILE A 14 -0.07 -4.22 9.90
C ILE A 14 0.63 -2.97 9.38
N PHE A 15 -0.10 -1.94 8.94
CA PHE A 15 0.48 -0.67 8.48
C PHE A 15 1.39 -0.06 9.54
N ARG A 16 0.87 0.17 10.75
CA ARG A 16 1.64 0.76 11.85
C ARG A 16 2.89 -0.07 12.20
N LYS A 17 2.76 -1.40 12.25
CA LYS A 17 3.91 -2.27 12.54
C LYS A 17 4.95 -2.21 11.43
N SER A 18 4.52 -2.17 10.17
CA SER A 18 5.43 -2.06 9.03
C SER A 18 6.18 -0.74 9.03
N GLU A 19 5.52 0.36 9.36
CA GLU A 19 6.15 1.68 9.50
C GLU A 19 7.19 1.69 10.62
N VAL A 20 6.86 1.14 11.79
CA VAL A 20 7.79 1.06 12.93
C VAL A 20 9.04 0.25 12.58
N VAL A 21 8.89 -0.88 11.89
CA VAL A 21 10.03 -1.71 11.48
C VAL A 21 10.86 -1.00 10.41
N PHE A 22 10.21 -0.42 9.39
CA PHE A 22 10.90 0.25 8.29
C PHE A 22 11.64 1.53 8.73
N ALA A 23 11.13 2.21 9.76
CA ALA A 23 11.76 3.40 10.33
C ALA A 23 12.87 3.08 11.35
N ALA A 24 13.09 1.81 11.70
CA ALA A 24 14.11 1.42 12.67
C ALA A 24 15.53 1.69 12.12
N PRO A 25 16.48 2.14 12.97
CA PRO A 25 17.87 2.37 12.55
C PRO A 25 18.56 1.16 11.91
N GLU A 26 18.17 -0.04 12.34
CA GLU A 26 18.65 -1.33 11.85
C GLU A 26 17.85 -1.89 10.68
N SER A 27 16.89 -1.13 10.12
CA SER A 27 16.06 -1.60 9.03
C SER A 27 16.90 -1.95 7.80
N LEU A 28 16.56 -3.08 7.19
CA LEU A 28 17.09 -3.51 5.90
C LEU A 28 16.30 -2.89 4.72
N GLY A 29 15.28 -2.07 5.00
CA GLY A 29 14.43 -1.43 4.00
C GLY A 29 13.37 -2.40 3.47
N ASN A 30 13.29 -2.56 2.15
CA ASN A 30 12.26 -3.39 1.49
C ASN A 30 12.14 -4.83 2.02
N PRO A 31 13.22 -5.55 2.36
CA PRO A 31 13.13 -6.90 2.94
C PRO A 31 12.29 -6.96 4.22
N ASP A 32 12.35 -5.93 5.06
CA ASP A 32 11.57 -5.89 6.31
C ASP A 32 10.07 -5.74 6.06
N LEU A 33 9.68 -5.25 4.88
CA LEU A 33 8.28 -5.09 4.49
C LEU A 33 7.66 -6.39 3.98
N VAL A 34 8.47 -7.37 3.56
CA VAL A 34 8.00 -8.63 2.95
C VAL A 34 7.03 -9.40 3.86
N PRO A 35 7.31 -9.62 5.16
CA PRO A 35 6.39 -10.34 6.04
C PRO A 35 5.05 -9.62 6.23
N PHE A 36 5.03 -8.28 6.13
CA PHE A 36 3.80 -7.50 6.20
C PHE A 36 3.00 -7.58 4.90
N CYS A 37 3.69 -7.59 3.75
CA CYS A 37 3.06 -7.84 2.45
C CYS A 37 2.34 -9.20 2.47
N GLU A 38 3.01 -10.26 2.92
CA GLU A 38 2.42 -11.60 3.01
C GLU A 38 1.16 -11.62 3.88
N GLN A 39 1.21 -11.00 5.06
CA GLN A 39 0.06 -10.88 5.96
C GLN A 39 -1.11 -10.14 5.30
N ILE A 40 -0.84 -9.08 4.53
CA ILE A 40 -1.87 -8.33 3.80
C ILE A 40 -2.49 -9.17 2.69
N LEU A 41 -1.66 -9.88 1.91
CA LEU A 41 -2.14 -10.77 0.84
C LEU A 41 -2.97 -11.92 1.39
N GLU A 42 -2.56 -12.51 2.52
CA GLU A 42 -3.34 -13.52 3.23
C GLU A 42 -4.67 -12.94 3.70
N LEU A 43 -4.64 -11.77 4.33
CA LEU A 43 -5.84 -11.10 4.82
C LEU A 43 -6.83 -10.80 3.69
N TYR A 44 -6.34 -10.40 2.52
CA TYR A 44 -7.14 -10.16 1.30
C TYR A 44 -7.79 -11.45 0.77
N LYS A 45 -7.10 -12.59 0.87
CA LYS A 45 -7.60 -13.89 0.38
C LYS A 45 -8.72 -14.50 1.24
N LEU A 46 -8.84 -14.09 2.51
CA LEU A 46 -9.75 -14.75 3.46
C LEU A 46 -11.25 -14.51 3.19
N LYS A 47 -11.63 -13.40 2.53
CA LYS A 47 -13.04 -13.08 2.26
C LYS A 47 -13.20 -12.23 0.98
N ASP A 48 -13.95 -12.71 0.00
CA ASP A 48 -14.27 -11.92 -1.21
C ASP A 48 -15.16 -10.70 -0.91
N THR A 49 -16.04 -10.81 0.08
CA THR A 49 -17.01 -9.77 0.42
C THR A 49 -16.39 -8.52 1.06
N VAL A 50 -15.11 -8.57 1.47
CA VAL A 50 -14.43 -7.42 2.13
C VAL A 50 -13.45 -6.69 1.22
N LYS A 51 -13.36 -7.05 -0.08
CA LYS A 51 -12.41 -6.42 -1.02
C LYS A 51 -12.64 -4.93 -1.16
N GLU A 52 -13.89 -4.49 -1.17
CA GLU A 52 -14.22 -3.05 -1.23
C GLU A 52 -13.80 -2.31 0.05
N ASP A 53 -14.08 -2.90 1.22
CA ASP A 53 -13.64 -2.35 2.51
C ASP A 53 -12.12 -2.36 2.68
N PHE A 54 -11.46 -3.31 2.04
CA PHE A 54 -10.01 -3.40 1.99
C PHE A 54 -9.44 -2.23 1.21
N GLU A 55 -9.95 -1.95 0.02
CA GLU A 55 -9.51 -0.80 -0.78
C GLU A 55 -9.85 0.53 -0.11
N GLU A 56 -10.99 0.62 0.57
CA GLU A 56 -11.34 1.80 1.36
C GLU A 56 -10.33 2.07 2.48
N ALA A 57 -9.81 1.02 3.13
CA ALA A 57 -8.79 1.19 4.17
C ALA A 57 -7.47 1.75 3.61
N PHE A 58 -7.09 1.38 2.38
CA PHE A 58 -5.92 1.98 1.71
C PHE A 58 -6.16 3.45 1.33
N ILE A 59 -7.38 3.80 0.89
CA ILE A 59 -7.75 5.18 0.59
C ILE A 59 -7.74 6.04 1.87
N GLU A 60 -8.39 5.56 2.93
CA GLU A 60 -8.42 6.21 4.24
C GLU A 60 -7.01 6.42 4.79
N ASP A 61 -6.16 5.38 4.70
CA ASP A 61 -4.78 5.50 5.13
C ASP A 61 -4.00 6.51 4.29
N PHE A 62 -4.09 6.41 2.96
CA PHE A 62 -3.40 7.33 2.06
C PHE A 62 -3.83 8.78 2.27
N ASP A 63 -5.07 9.10 2.58
CA ASP A 63 -5.50 10.51 2.75
C ASP A 63 -5.36 11.01 4.20
N ILE A 64 -5.60 10.17 5.20
CA ILE A 64 -5.82 10.60 6.59
C ILE A 64 -4.74 10.08 7.54
N PHE A 65 -4.55 8.77 7.61
CA PHE A 65 -3.75 8.15 8.67
C PHE A 65 -2.25 8.17 8.36
N LYS A 66 -1.89 7.95 7.10
CA LYS A 66 -0.51 7.93 6.60
C LYS A 66 0.37 6.90 7.33
N GLU A 67 -0.21 5.78 7.78
CA GLU A 67 0.52 4.71 8.48
C GLU A 67 1.10 3.67 7.49
N CYS A 68 0.57 3.57 6.27
CA CYS A 68 1.09 2.64 5.25
C CYS A 68 2.29 3.26 4.53
N THR A 69 3.41 2.55 4.52
CA THR A 69 4.55 2.95 3.70
C THR A 69 4.20 2.84 2.22
N TRP A 70 4.66 3.79 1.42
CA TRP A 70 4.48 3.77 -0.03
C TRP A 70 5.10 2.54 -0.71
N GLU A 71 6.17 1.93 -0.20
CA GLU A 71 6.69 0.66 -0.71
C GLU A 71 5.72 -0.50 -0.45
N LEU A 72 5.12 -0.55 0.73
CA LEU A 72 4.09 -1.55 1.03
C LEU A 72 2.86 -1.36 0.14
N ALA A 73 2.47 -0.11 -0.11
CA ALA A 73 1.39 0.22 -1.04
C ALA A 73 1.70 -0.21 -2.49
N GLN A 74 2.94 -0.04 -2.97
CA GLN A 74 3.38 -0.50 -4.30
C GLN A 74 3.21 -2.02 -4.46
N VAL A 75 3.69 -2.80 -3.49
CA VAL A 75 3.57 -4.26 -3.53
C VAL A 75 2.11 -4.71 -3.53
N CYS A 76 1.29 -4.09 -2.69
CA CYS A 76 -0.14 -4.37 -2.65
C CYS A 76 -0.81 -4.02 -3.99
N MET A 77 -0.46 -2.89 -4.60
CA MET A 77 -0.94 -2.49 -5.93
C MET A 77 -0.53 -3.47 -7.03
N TYR A 78 0.69 -3.99 -6.99
CA TYR A 78 1.20 -4.97 -7.93
C TYR A 78 0.45 -6.30 -7.84
N HIS A 79 0.34 -6.88 -6.64
CA HIS A 79 -0.24 -8.21 -6.45
C HIS A 79 -1.76 -8.24 -6.42
N LEU A 80 -2.40 -7.23 -5.83
CA LEU A 80 -3.84 -7.23 -5.58
C LEU A 80 -4.64 -6.48 -6.63
N ARG A 81 -3.99 -5.62 -7.43
CA ARG A 81 -4.64 -4.80 -8.47
C ARG A 81 -5.86 -4.04 -7.92
N LEU A 82 -5.66 -3.32 -6.81
CA LEU A 82 -6.70 -2.55 -6.09
C LEU A 82 -7.27 -1.43 -6.99
N LYS A 83 -8.42 -1.68 -7.63
CA LYS A 83 -8.96 -0.83 -8.72
C LYS A 83 -9.48 0.52 -8.23
N ARG A 84 -10.22 0.54 -7.13
CA ARG A 84 -10.73 1.76 -6.48
C ARG A 84 -9.57 2.58 -5.93
N TYR A 85 -8.58 1.93 -5.33
CA TYR A 85 -7.39 2.64 -4.86
C TYR A 85 -6.59 3.25 -6.01
N ASN A 86 -6.40 2.51 -7.13
CA ASN A 86 -5.81 3.06 -8.35
C ASN A 86 -6.56 4.31 -8.85
N ALA A 87 -7.88 4.21 -9.01
CA ALA A 87 -8.71 5.33 -9.48
C ALA A 87 -8.64 6.55 -8.53
N HIS A 88 -8.54 6.30 -7.23
CA HIS A 88 -8.32 7.34 -6.22
C HIS A 88 -6.96 8.02 -6.42
N LEU A 89 -5.88 7.26 -6.52
CA LEU A 89 -4.53 7.80 -6.74
C LEU A 89 -4.42 8.59 -8.04
N GLU A 90 -5.01 8.13 -9.13
CA GLU A 90 -5.06 8.88 -10.40
C GLU A 90 -5.78 10.24 -10.22
N LYS A 91 -6.86 10.27 -9.43
CA LYS A 91 -7.54 11.53 -9.09
C LYS A 91 -6.63 12.43 -8.25
N ARG A 92 -5.98 11.89 -7.21
CA ARG A 92 -5.06 12.65 -6.35
C ARG A 92 -3.85 13.17 -7.13
N LEU A 93 -3.36 12.42 -8.13
CA LEU A 93 -2.28 12.86 -9.02
C LEU A 93 -2.70 14.09 -9.84
N ARG A 94 -3.88 14.05 -10.48
CA ARG A 94 -4.40 15.19 -11.25
C ARG A 94 -4.59 16.43 -10.37
N GLU A 95 -5.07 16.24 -9.14
CA GLU A 95 -5.21 17.31 -8.16
C GLU A 95 -3.84 17.90 -7.79
N ALA A 96 -2.86 17.05 -7.45
CA ALA A 96 -1.50 17.48 -7.10
C ALA A 96 -0.82 18.25 -8.24
N GLN A 97 -0.99 17.80 -9.49
CA GLN A 97 -0.49 18.48 -10.69
C GLN A 97 -1.15 19.84 -10.94
N SER A 98 -2.38 20.06 -10.47
CA SER A 98 -3.10 21.34 -10.62
C SER A 98 -2.64 22.43 -9.64
N ILE A 99 -2.09 22.03 -8.48
CA ILE A 99 -1.57 22.94 -7.44
C ILE A 99 -0.05 22.82 -7.25
N PRO A 100 0.68 22.43 -8.31
CA PRO A 100 2.06 21.92 -8.30
C PRO A 100 2.59 21.38 -6.96
N ASP A 101 1.94 20.37 -6.38
CA ASP A 101 2.47 19.70 -5.17
C ASP A 101 3.60 18.72 -5.54
N PHE A 102 4.81 19.27 -5.69
CA PHE A 102 6.01 18.53 -6.06
C PHE A 102 6.40 17.41 -5.07
N ARG A 103 5.84 17.40 -3.85
CA ARG A 103 6.10 16.35 -2.86
C ARG A 103 5.19 15.14 -3.06
N ALA A 104 3.92 15.39 -3.37
CA ALA A 104 2.94 14.33 -3.53
C ALA A 104 3.08 13.59 -4.88
N ILE A 105 3.39 14.31 -5.96
CA ILE A 105 3.49 13.76 -7.32
C ILE A 105 4.37 12.50 -7.40
N PRO A 106 5.66 12.51 -7.01
CA PRO A 106 6.53 11.34 -7.16
C PRO A 106 6.05 10.15 -6.33
N VAL A 107 5.51 10.38 -5.14
CA VAL A 107 4.97 9.32 -4.27
C VAL A 107 3.79 8.62 -4.95
N ILE A 108 2.86 9.40 -5.51
CA ILE A 108 1.68 8.86 -6.19
C ILE A 108 2.08 8.13 -7.48
N GLU A 109 3.01 8.70 -8.26
CA GLU A 109 3.50 8.10 -9.49
C GLU A 109 4.18 6.75 -9.25
N HIS A 110 4.98 6.61 -8.19
CA HIS A 110 5.62 5.35 -7.84
C HIS A 110 4.59 4.26 -7.48
N ILE A 111 3.55 4.60 -6.71
CA ILE A 111 2.49 3.64 -6.36
C ILE A 111 1.69 3.24 -7.61
N LEU A 112 1.43 4.18 -8.53
CA LEU A 112 0.74 3.91 -9.78
C LEU A 112 1.58 3.09 -10.78
N ASP A 113 2.91 3.26 -10.83
CA ASP A 113 3.78 2.43 -11.69
C ASP A 113 3.70 0.95 -11.30
N ALA A 114 3.60 0.65 -10.00
CA ALA A 114 3.40 -0.72 -9.52
C ALA A 114 2.09 -1.37 -9.97
N TYR A 115 1.08 -0.58 -10.37
CA TYR A 115 -0.15 -1.08 -10.98
C TYR A 115 0.02 -1.52 -12.43
N GLN A 116 1.09 -1.09 -13.11
CA GLN A 116 1.37 -1.45 -14.50
C GLN A 116 2.07 -2.82 -14.61
N ASP A 117 2.12 -3.35 -15.83
CA ASP A 117 2.89 -4.55 -16.16
C ASP A 117 3.82 -4.24 -17.34
N PRO A 118 5.15 -4.36 -17.19
CA PRO A 118 5.88 -4.73 -15.96
C PRO A 118 5.95 -3.60 -14.93
N TRP A 119 5.94 -3.95 -13.64
CA TRP A 119 6.38 -3.04 -12.57
C TRP A 119 7.90 -2.98 -12.58
N LYS A 120 8.46 -1.80 -12.87
CA LYS A 120 9.91 -1.63 -13.12
C LYS A 120 10.75 -1.93 -11.90
N ASP A 121 10.25 -1.61 -10.70
CA ASP A 121 11.00 -1.76 -9.44
C ASP A 121 10.73 -3.09 -8.75
N LYS A 122 10.03 -4.03 -9.42
CA LYS A 122 9.73 -5.34 -8.87
C LYS A 122 11.01 -6.08 -8.45
N GLU A 123 12.04 -6.07 -9.28
CA GLU A 123 13.32 -6.74 -8.99
C GLU A 123 14.01 -6.09 -7.79
N LEU A 124 14.00 -4.76 -7.68
CA LEU A 124 14.55 -4.05 -6.51
C LEU A 124 13.85 -4.41 -5.20
N PHE A 125 12.58 -4.79 -5.25
CA PHE A 125 11.83 -5.23 -4.08
C PHE A 125 12.10 -6.69 -3.71
N TYR A 126 12.27 -7.59 -4.68
CA TYR A 126 12.38 -9.04 -4.46
C TYR A 126 13.80 -9.62 -4.53
N ASP A 127 14.75 -8.97 -5.21
CA ASP A 127 16.12 -9.49 -5.41
C ASP A 127 16.95 -9.48 -4.13
N GLN A 128 16.50 -8.80 -3.07
CA GLN A 128 17.16 -8.84 -1.77
C GLN A 128 16.84 -10.11 -0.94
N LEU A 129 16.04 -11.03 -1.50
CA LEU A 129 15.66 -12.30 -0.86
C LEU A 129 16.39 -13.53 -1.45
N SER A 130 17.30 -13.34 -2.42
CA SER A 130 18.05 -14.42 -3.08
C SER A 130 19.45 -14.65 -2.51
#